data_AF-A0A969QAP2-F1
#
_entry.id   AF-A0A969QAP2-F1
#
_cell.length_a   1.000
_cell.length_b   1.000
_cell.length_c   1.000
_cell.angle_alpha   90.00
_cell.angle_beta   90.00
_cell.angle_gamma   90.00
#
_symmetry.space_group_name_H-M   'P 1'
#
loop_
_entity.id
_entity.type
_entity.pdbx_description
1 polymer ?
#
loop_
_entity_poly.entity_id
_entity_poly.type
_entity_poly.pdbx_seq_one_letter_code
_entity_poly.pdbx_strand_id
1 'polypeptide(L)'
;MLNFSPIALLEVLARRLSTAVATIPNFTDWLVAGAIALVYTAIALSVGFRSGFLKIEPQTSQRTIIAVAIGCLFSPGITEEIFFRVLMLPHPKENASGLMLWFWGGASLALFVVYHPLNALTFYPVGRGTFMNPVFLLLAAVLGAACAGAYLHSGSVWPPVAIHWLAVTVWLLLLGGYRRLYG
;
A
#
# COMPACT_ATOMS: atom_id res chain seq x y z
N MET A 1 -13.79 8.75 -31.32
CA MET A 1 -12.85 9.42 -30.39
C MET A 1 -13.60 9.61 -29.07
N LEU A 2 -13.12 9.04 -27.97
CA LEU A 2 -13.74 9.28 -26.66
C LEU A 2 -13.40 10.73 -26.26
N ASN A 3 -14.41 11.61 -26.22
CA ASN A 3 -14.26 12.96 -25.68
C ASN A 3 -14.11 12.86 -24.16
N PHE A 4 -12.87 12.75 -23.67
CA PHE A 4 -12.57 12.91 -22.26
C PHE A 4 -12.60 14.39 -21.91
N SER A 5 -13.75 14.90 -21.49
CA SER A 5 -13.78 16.20 -20.83
C SER A 5 -13.13 16.06 -19.43
N PRO A 6 -12.39 17.07 -18.94
CA PRO A 6 -11.88 17.06 -17.57
C PRO A 6 -12.97 16.82 -16.52
N ILE A 7 -14.19 17.28 -16.80
CA ILE A 7 -15.38 17.10 -15.96
C ILE A 7 -15.72 15.61 -15.83
N ALA A 8 -15.75 14.86 -16.94
CA ALA A 8 -16.04 13.43 -16.92
C ALA A 8 -14.98 12.63 -16.13
N LEU A 9 -13.71 13.01 -16.22
CA LEU A 9 -12.64 12.39 -15.43
C LEU A 9 -12.83 12.64 -13.93
N LEU A 10 -13.12 13.88 -13.53
CA LEU A 10 -13.36 14.24 -12.14
C LEU A 10 -14.56 13.48 -11.56
N GLU A 11 -15.65 13.35 -12.33
CA GLU A 11 -16.82 12.56 -11.92
C GLU A 11 -16.50 11.08 -11.70
N VAL A 12 -15.65 10.49 -12.56
CA VAL A 12 -15.20 9.11 -12.39
C VAL A 12 -14.38 8.97 -11.11
N LEU A 13 -13.38 9.84 -10.89
CA LEU A 13 -12.52 9.78 -9.72
C LEU A 13 -13.30 10.02 -8.41
N ALA A 14 -14.21 10.98 -8.39
CA ALA A 14 -15.07 11.26 -7.25
C ALA A 14 -15.97 10.06 -6.91
N ARG A 15 -16.52 9.39 -7.92
CA ARG A 15 -17.34 8.18 -7.76
C ARG A 15 -16.51 6.99 -7.29
N ARG A 16 -15.29 6.80 -7.79
CA ARG A 16 -14.37 5.77 -7.28
C ARG A 16 -14.10 5.98 -5.80
N LEU A 17 -13.75 7.21 -5.43
CA LEU A 17 -13.46 7.57 -4.04
C LEU A 17 -14.67 7.33 -3.13
N SER A 18 -15.83 7.90 -3.47
CA SER A 18 -17.03 7.77 -2.65
C SER A 18 -17.47 6.32 -2.50
N THR A 19 -17.46 5.56 -3.60
CA THR A 19 -17.85 4.14 -3.58
C THR A 19 -16.86 3.31 -2.77
N ALA A 20 -15.55 3.48 -2.96
CA ALA A 20 -14.54 2.69 -2.27
C ALA A 20 -14.51 2.93 -0.76
N VAL A 21 -14.72 4.19 -0.32
CA VAL A 21 -14.79 4.55 1.09
C VAL A 21 -16.09 4.06 1.72
N ALA A 22 -17.22 4.17 1.02
CA ALA A 22 -18.53 3.76 1.52
C ALA A 22 -18.77 2.23 1.49
N THR A 23 -17.97 1.48 0.72
CA THR A 23 -18.09 0.02 0.65
C THR A 23 -17.53 -0.61 1.92
N ILE A 24 -18.42 -1.14 2.75
CA ILE A 24 -18.06 -1.89 3.97
C ILE A 24 -17.78 -3.35 3.56
N PRO A 25 -16.55 -3.87 3.78
CA PRO A 25 -16.21 -5.24 3.40
C PRO A 25 -16.98 -6.24 4.27
N ASN A 26 -17.46 -7.32 3.64
CA ASN A 26 -18.09 -8.43 4.32
C ASN A 26 -17.03 -9.44 4.82
N PHE A 27 -17.49 -10.54 5.43
CA PHE A 27 -16.62 -11.58 5.96
C PHE A 27 -15.71 -12.21 4.88
N THR A 28 -16.23 -12.48 3.69
CA THR A 28 -15.45 -13.06 2.58
C THR A 28 -14.35 -12.11 2.13
N ASP A 29 -14.65 -10.82 2.03
CA ASP A 29 -13.65 -9.81 1.66
C ASP A 29 -12.49 -9.79 2.66
N TRP A 30 -12.80 -9.84 3.96
CA TRP A 30 -11.79 -9.91 5.02
C TRP A 30 -11.04 -11.24 5.04
N LEU A 31 -11.70 -12.36 4.74
CA LEU A 31 -11.05 -13.66 4.63
C LEU A 31 -10.02 -13.68 3.48
N VAL A 32 -10.39 -13.14 2.32
CA VAL A 32 -9.50 -13.02 1.16
C VAL A 32 -8.35 -12.05 1.47
N ALA A 33 -8.64 -10.91 2.09
CA ALA A 33 -7.60 -9.97 2.53
C ALA A 33 -6.62 -10.61 3.53
N GLY A 34 -7.13 -11.41 4.49
CA GLY A 34 -6.31 -12.16 5.44
C GLY A 34 -5.41 -13.20 4.75
N ALA A 35 -5.94 -13.93 3.76
CA ALA A 35 -5.15 -14.88 2.97
C ALA A 35 -4.05 -14.18 2.16
N ILE A 36 -4.38 -13.06 1.52
CA ILE A 36 -3.41 -12.21 0.80
C ILE A 36 -2.33 -11.70 1.76
N ALA A 37 -2.72 -11.21 2.94
CA ALA A 37 -1.80 -10.74 3.97
C ALA A 37 -0.85 -11.86 4.43
N LEU A 38 -1.37 -13.07 4.63
CA LEU A 38 -0.56 -14.23 5.02
C LEU A 38 0.50 -14.58 3.96
N VAL A 39 0.12 -14.58 2.68
CA VAL A 39 1.06 -14.81 1.57
C VAL A 39 2.12 -13.71 1.52
N TYR A 40 1.70 -12.44 1.62
CA TYR A 40 2.62 -11.31 1.73
C TYR A 40 3.60 -11.49 2.90
N THR A 41 3.10 -11.81 4.10
CA THR A 41 3.93 -12.01 5.30
C THR A 41 4.94 -13.14 5.10
N ALA A 42 4.52 -14.27 4.52
CA ALA A 42 5.44 -15.38 4.27
C ALA A 42 6.60 -14.97 3.34
N ILE A 43 6.30 -14.22 2.27
CA ILE A 43 7.31 -13.69 1.35
C ILE A 43 8.18 -12.66 2.07
N ALA A 44 7.57 -11.70 2.75
CA ALA A 44 8.25 -10.58 3.38
C ALA A 44 9.22 -11.01 4.47
N LEU A 45 8.80 -11.91 5.36
CA LEU A 45 9.67 -12.47 6.38
C LEU A 45 10.80 -13.30 5.76
N SER A 46 10.50 -14.14 4.75
CA SER A 46 11.50 -14.98 4.09
C SER A 46 12.58 -14.15 3.40
N VAL A 47 12.19 -13.22 2.53
CA VAL A 47 13.11 -12.34 1.80
C VAL A 47 13.82 -11.41 2.77
N GLY A 48 13.06 -10.76 3.65
CA GLY A 48 13.55 -9.72 4.53
C GLY A 48 14.57 -10.21 5.56
N PHE A 49 14.41 -11.40 6.14
CA PHE A 49 15.43 -11.97 7.03
C PHE A 49 16.63 -12.54 6.27
N ARG A 50 16.42 -13.24 5.14
CA ARG A 50 17.52 -13.80 4.34
C ARG A 50 18.46 -12.73 3.78
N SER A 51 17.93 -11.55 3.47
CA SER A 51 18.73 -10.43 2.98
C SER A 51 19.33 -9.56 4.11
N GLY A 52 19.03 -9.85 5.38
CA GLY A 52 19.37 -9.00 6.53
C GLY A 52 18.65 -7.64 6.55
N PHE A 53 17.57 -7.47 5.77
CA PHE A 53 16.79 -6.24 5.74
C PHE A 53 15.98 -6.08 7.03
N LEU A 54 15.25 -7.12 7.43
CA LEU A 54 14.48 -7.19 8.67
C LEU A 54 15.38 -7.62 9.83
N LYS A 55 15.18 -6.98 10.99
CA LYS A 55 15.90 -7.29 12.24
C LYS A 55 14.92 -7.23 13.40
N ILE A 56 14.86 -8.27 14.23
CA ILE A 56 13.98 -8.24 15.40
C ILE A 56 14.49 -7.16 16.35
N GLU A 57 13.73 -6.07 16.48
CA GLU A 57 14.08 -4.91 17.27
C GLU A 57 12.82 -4.20 17.76
N PRO A 58 12.15 -4.74 18.79
CA PRO A 58 10.91 -4.18 19.31
C PRO A 58 11.10 -2.79 19.93
N GLN A 59 10.25 -1.85 19.54
CA GLN A 59 10.14 -0.54 20.18
C GLN A 59 9.45 -0.68 21.53
N THR A 60 9.99 -0.01 22.55
CA THR A 60 9.49 -0.08 23.94
C THR A 60 8.81 1.20 24.38
N SER A 61 9.07 2.32 23.71
CA SER A 61 8.45 3.61 24.00
C SER A 61 6.98 3.62 23.60
N GLN A 62 6.06 3.68 24.58
CA GLN A 62 4.62 3.76 24.33
C GLN A 62 4.25 4.96 23.44
N ARG A 63 4.90 6.11 23.68
CA ARG A 63 4.70 7.31 22.85
C ARG A 63 5.04 7.04 21.39
N THR A 64 6.16 6.37 21.14
CA THR A 64 6.61 6.02 19.79
C THR A 64 5.66 5.02 19.14
N ILE A 65 5.25 3.99 19.87
CA ILE A 65 4.30 2.97 19.40
C ILE A 65 3.00 3.63 18.94
N ILE A 66 2.40 4.48 19.77
CA ILE A 66 1.15 5.18 19.45
C ILE A 66 1.35 6.13 18.25
N ALA A 67 2.43 6.91 18.26
CA ALA A 67 2.71 7.86 17.18
C ALA A 67 2.91 7.17 15.83
N VAL A 68 3.65 6.06 15.79
CA VAL A 68 3.84 5.26 14.57
C VAL A 68 2.54 4.60 14.14
N ALA A 69 1.80 3.96 15.05
CA ALA A 69 0.55 3.29 14.69
C ALA A 69 -0.48 4.27 14.10
N ILE A 70 -0.67 5.43 14.72
CA ILE A 70 -1.59 6.46 14.20
C ILE A 70 -1.02 7.11 12.94
N GLY A 71 0.26 7.48 12.94
CA GLY A 71 0.91 8.12 11.80
C GLY A 71 0.83 7.26 10.54
N CYS A 72 1.19 5.98 10.66
CA CYS A 72 1.14 5.02 9.56
C CYS A 72 -0.28 4.71 9.07
N LEU A 73 -1.31 4.89 9.91
CA LEU A 73 -2.69 4.73 9.46
C LEU A 73 -3.04 5.83 8.45
N PHE A 74 -2.68 7.08 8.74
CA PHE A 74 -2.95 8.19 7.82
C PHE A 74 -1.98 8.18 6.63
N SER A 75 -0.67 8.06 6.90
CA SER A 75 0.37 8.00 5.88
C SER A 75 1.45 6.99 6.29
N PRO A 76 1.62 5.88 5.55
CA PRO A 76 1.10 5.68 4.18
C PRO A 76 -0.32 5.10 4.07
N GLY A 77 -0.89 4.54 5.15
CA GLY A 77 -2.04 3.63 5.09
C GLY A 77 -3.25 4.13 4.29
N ILE A 78 -3.83 5.27 4.62
CA ILE A 78 -5.01 5.81 3.91
C ILE A 78 -4.59 6.58 2.66
N THR A 79 -3.60 7.46 2.76
CA THR A 79 -3.23 8.36 1.67
C THR A 79 -2.73 7.63 0.43
N GLU A 80 -1.82 6.67 0.60
CA GLU A 80 -1.26 5.93 -0.53
C GLU A 80 -2.30 4.97 -1.12
N GLU A 81 -3.12 4.32 -0.30
CA GLU A 81 -4.16 3.42 -0.83
C GLU A 81 -5.25 4.18 -1.60
N ILE A 82 -5.65 5.36 -1.15
CA ILE A 82 -6.53 6.23 -1.94
C ILE A 82 -5.88 6.54 -3.30
N PHE A 83 -4.63 7.00 -3.31
CA PHE A 83 -3.98 7.42 -4.54
C PHE A 83 -3.76 6.23 -5.50
N PHE A 84 -3.05 5.21 -5.06
CA PHE A 84 -2.61 4.13 -5.93
C PHE A 84 -3.69 3.09 -6.21
N ARG A 85 -4.64 2.85 -5.29
CA ARG A 85 -5.65 1.79 -5.48
C ARG A 85 -6.97 2.40 -5.92
N VAL A 86 -7.44 3.43 -5.22
CA VAL A 86 -8.78 3.98 -5.51
C VAL A 86 -8.79 4.90 -6.73
N LEU A 87 -7.83 5.82 -6.86
CA LEU A 87 -7.85 6.78 -7.97
C LEU A 87 -7.31 6.14 -9.26
N MET A 88 -6.22 5.38 -9.18
CA MET A 88 -5.56 4.83 -10.37
C MET A 88 -6.21 3.56 -10.91
N LEU A 89 -6.66 2.63 -10.04
CA LEU A 89 -7.27 1.38 -10.53
C LEU A 89 -8.74 1.59 -10.88
N PRO A 90 -9.26 0.92 -11.91
CA PRO A 90 -10.70 0.81 -12.11
C PRO A 90 -11.36 0.16 -10.89
N HIS A 91 -12.44 0.76 -10.41
CA HIS A 91 -13.28 0.16 -9.39
C HIS A 91 -13.95 -1.10 -9.98
N PRO A 92 -14.16 -2.19 -9.22
CA PRO A 92 -14.73 -3.44 -9.75
C PRO A 92 -16.09 -3.27 -10.47
N LYS A 93 -16.94 -2.36 -9.97
CA LYS A 93 -18.24 -2.00 -10.60
C LYS A 93 -18.12 -1.33 -11.98
N GLU A 94 -16.94 -0.87 -12.38
CA GLU A 94 -16.72 -0.31 -13.73
C GLU A 94 -16.59 -1.39 -14.81
N ASN A 95 -16.49 -2.68 -14.43
CA ASN A 95 -16.39 -3.81 -15.35
C ASN A 95 -15.30 -3.61 -16.43
N ALA A 96 -14.15 -3.05 -16.03
CA ALA A 96 -13.04 -2.80 -16.93
C ALA A 96 -12.54 -4.10 -17.56
N SER A 97 -12.14 -4.04 -18.83
CA SER A 97 -11.57 -5.21 -19.52
C SER A 97 -10.29 -5.70 -18.81
N GLY A 98 -9.97 -6.98 -19.00
CA GLY A 98 -8.73 -7.55 -18.46
C GLY A 98 -7.47 -6.77 -18.89
N LEU A 99 -7.42 -6.29 -20.14
CA LEU A 99 -6.32 -5.47 -20.63
C LEU A 99 -6.19 -4.14 -19.87
N MET A 100 -7.32 -3.49 -19.57
CA MET A 100 -7.33 -2.25 -18.78
C MET A 100 -6.89 -2.51 -17.34
N LEU A 101 -7.32 -3.61 -16.73
CA LEU A 101 -6.87 -3.99 -15.39
C LEU A 101 -5.37 -4.27 -15.35
N TRP A 102 -4.83 -4.97 -16.34
CA TRP A 102 -3.39 -5.21 -16.47
C TRP A 102 -2.60 -3.92 -16.64
N PHE A 103 -3.04 -3.03 -17.53
CA PHE A 103 -2.37 -1.75 -17.76
C PHE A 103 -2.38 -0.86 -16.51
N TRP A 104 -3.56 -0.61 -15.93
CA TRP A 104 -3.67 0.27 -14.77
C TRP A 104 -3.10 -0.36 -13.49
N GLY A 105 -3.21 -1.69 -13.34
CA GLY A 105 -2.55 -2.44 -12.27
C GLY A 105 -1.04 -2.32 -12.35
N GLY A 106 -0.45 -2.54 -13.52
CA GLY A 106 0.99 -2.38 -13.75
C GLY A 106 1.46 -0.94 -13.54
N ALA A 107 0.72 0.05 -14.05
CA ALA A 107 1.04 1.46 -13.89
C ALA A 107 0.96 1.91 -12.42
N SER A 108 -0.09 1.50 -11.70
CA SER A 108 -0.24 1.74 -10.26
C SER A 108 0.92 1.14 -9.47
N LEU A 109 1.26 -0.12 -9.73
CA LEU A 109 2.36 -0.78 -9.04
C LEU A 109 3.72 -0.13 -9.33
N ALA A 110 3.99 0.19 -10.60
CA ALA A 110 5.24 0.83 -11.00
C ALA A 110 5.38 2.21 -10.34
N LEU A 111 4.32 3.02 -10.35
CA LEU A 111 4.33 4.33 -9.70
C LEU A 111 4.43 4.21 -8.17
N PHE A 112 3.78 3.24 -7.56
CA PHE A 112 3.91 2.94 -6.12
C PHE A 112 5.38 2.64 -5.75
N VAL A 113 6.07 1.82 -6.53
CA VAL A 113 7.48 1.48 -6.29
C VAL A 113 8.38 2.69 -6.52
N VAL A 114 8.23 3.40 -7.65
CA VAL A 114 9.05 4.57 -8.01
C VAL A 114 8.80 5.77 -7.07
N TYR A 115 7.61 5.88 -6.49
CA TYR A 115 7.30 6.89 -5.49
C TYR A 115 8.27 6.86 -4.31
N HIS A 116 8.75 5.68 -3.88
CA HIS A 116 9.65 5.58 -2.72
C HIS A 116 11.03 6.20 -2.98
N PRO A 117 11.77 5.86 -4.06
CA PRO A 117 12.98 6.58 -4.43
C PRO A 117 12.75 8.07 -4.59
N LEU A 118 11.66 8.49 -5.25
CA LEU A 118 11.35 9.92 -5.41
C LEU A 118 11.16 10.60 -4.05
N ASN A 119 10.41 9.98 -3.14
CA ASN A 119 10.20 10.48 -1.78
C ASN A 119 11.54 10.65 -1.04
N ALA A 120 12.47 9.70 -1.19
CA ALA A 120 13.83 9.81 -0.64
C ALA A 120 14.71 10.89 -1.31
N LEU A 121 14.39 11.33 -2.52
CA LEU A 121 15.09 12.41 -3.19
C LEU A 121 14.52 13.79 -2.84
N THR A 122 13.26 13.85 -2.39
CA THR A 122 12.52 15.11 -2.22
C THR A 122 12.05 15.33 -0.79
N PHE A 123 11.01 14.63 -0.33
CA PHE A 123 10.30 14.96 0.91
C PHE A 123 10.84 14.25 2.15
N TYR A 124 11.53 13.11 1.98
CA TYR A 124 12.08 12.33 3.09
C TYR A 124 13.52 11.84 2.85
N PRO A 125 14.51 12.76 2.73
CA PRO A 125 15.90 12.38 2.46
C PRO A 125 16.55 11.46 3.50
N VAL A 126 16.10 11.53 4.76
CA VAL A 126 16.59 10.66 5.84
C VAL A 126 16.34 9.19 5.51
N GLY A 127 15.22 8.87 4.83
CA GLY A 127 14.89 7.52 4.41
C GLY A 127 15.67 7.00 3.19
N ARG A 128 16.61 7.78 2.61
CA ARG A 128 17.27 7.43 1.34
C ARG A 128 17.92 6.06 1.34
N GLY A 129 18.62 5.68 2.41
CA GLY A 129 19.26 4.36 2.52
C GLY A 129 18.26 3.20 2.49
N THR A 130 17.01 3.46 2.89
CA THR A 130 15.92 2.48 2.91
C THR A 130 15.12 2.50 1.60
N PHE A 131 14.67 3.68 1.16
CA PHE A 131 13.81 3.80 -0.02
C PHE A 131 14.54 3.63 -1.36
N MET A 132 15.88 3.63 -1.36
CA MET A 132 16.68 3.22 -2.52
C MET A 132 17.12 1.76 -2.45
N ASN A 133 16.83 1.06 -1.34
CA ASN A 133 17.29 -0.32 -1.15
C ASN A 133 16.46 -1.27 -2.04
N PRO A 134 17.09 -2.11 -2.88
CA PRO A 134 16.36 -2.99 -3.79
C PRO A 134 15.49 -4.02 -3.07
N VAL A 135 15.87 -4.47 -1.86
CA VAL A 135 15.04 -5.38 -1.06
C VAL A 135 13.81 -4.66 -0.55
N PHE A 136 13.95 -3.43 -0.05
CA PHE A 136 12.81 -2.62 0.35
C PHE A 136 11.84 -2.42 -0.82
N LEU A 137 12.36 -2.06 -2.00
CA LEU A 137 11.54 -1.84 -3.20
C LEU A 137 10.83 -3.11 -3.66
N LEU A 138 11.49 -4.27 -3.57
CA LEU A 138 10.86 -5.56 -3.83
C LEU A 138 9.72 -5.82 -2.84
N LEU A 139 9.96 -5.65 -1.53
CA LEU A 139 8.94 -5.85 -0.50
C LEU A 139 7.77 -4.87 -0.63
N ALA A 140 8.05 -3.62 -0.99
CA ALA A 140 7.05 -2.61 -1.32
C ALA A 140 6.25 -3.05 -2.56
N ALA A 141 6.89 -3.55 -3.63
CA ALA A 141 6.19 -4.06 -4.80
C ALA A 141 5.25 -5.22 -4.45
N VAL A 142 5.69 -6.18 -3.64
CA VAL A 142 4.85 -7.30 -3.21
C VAL A 142 3.68 -6.82 -2.35
N LEU A 143 3.93 -5.91 -1.39
CA LEU A 143 2.87 -5.27 -0.59
C LEU A 143 1.88 -4.53 -1.48
N GLY A 144 2.38 -3.82 -2.48
CA GLY A 144 1.57 -3.01 -3.37
C GLY A 144 0.67 -3.85 -4.28
N ALA A 145 1.17 -5.00 -4.74
CA ALA A 145 0.40 -6.00 -5.47
C ALA A 145 -0.66 -6.67 -4.56
N ALA A 146 -0.30 -6.98 -3.32
CA ALA A 146 -1.23 -7.52 -2.32
C ALA A 146 -2.41 -6.55 -2.07
N CYS A 147 -2.11 -5.26 -1.86
CA CYS A 147 -3.13 -4.23 -1.67
C CYS A 147 -4.00 -4.04 -2.93
N ALA A 148 -3.40 -4.06 -4.13
CA ALA A 148 -4.17 -4.02 -5.37
C ALA A 148 -5.12 -5.22 -5.51
N GLY A 149 -4.68 -6.42 -5.18
CA GLY A 149 -5.53 -7.63 -5.19
C GLY A 149 -6.69 -7.53 -4.20
N ALA A 150 -6.42 -7.07 -2.97
CA ALA A 150 -7.46 -6.88 -1.95
C ALA A 150 -8.49 -5.81 -2.37
N TYR A 151 -8.04 -4.71 -2.99
CA TYR A 151 -8.91 -3.67 -3.53
C TYR A 151 -9.77 -4.18 -4.69
N LEU A 152 -9.16 -4.83 -5.69
CA LEU A 152 -9.88 -5.32 -6.87
C LEU A 152 -10.89 -6.44 -6.52
N HIS A 153 -10.64 -7.20 -5.45
CA HIS A 153 -11.59 -8.17 -4.94
C HIS A 153 -12.79 -7.51 -4.24
N SER A 154 -12.52 -6.61 -3.29
CA SER A 154 -13.55 -6.07 -2.38
C SER A 154 -14.25 -4.81 -2.90
N GLY A 155 -13.60 -4.06 -3.80
CA GLY A 155 -13.99 -2.70 -4.17
C GLY A 155 -13.87 -1.68 -3.03
N SER A 156 -13.35 -2.09 -1.86
CA SER A 156 -13.26 -1.27 -0.66
C SER A 156 -11.82 -0.81 -0.41
N VAL A 157 -11.67 0.41 0.12
CA VAL A 157 -10.36 0.92 0.53
C VAL A 157 -9.88 0.31 1.85
N TRP A 158 -10.78 -0.25 2.66
CA TRP A 158 -10.44 -0.66 4.04
C TRP A 158 -9.55 -1.91 4.12
N PRO A 159 -9.76 -2.98 3.30
CA PRO A 159 -8.86 -4.13 3.31
C PRO A 159 -7.41 -3.80 2.92
N PRO A 160 -7.11 -3.08 1.83
CA PRO A 160 -5.74 -2.71 1.52
C PRO A 160 -5.14 -1.74 2.56
N VAL A 161 -5.92 -0.79 3.11
CA VAL A 161 -5.46 0.08 4.21
C VAL A 161 -5.01 -0.76 5.40
N ALA A 162 -5.80 -1.75 5.81
CA ALA A 162 -5.45 -2.62 6.94
C ALA A 162 -4.17 -3.42 6.67
N ILE A 163 -4.03 -4.01 5.47
CA ILE A 163 -2.84 -4.77 5.07
C ILE A 163 -1.60 -3.87 5.10
N HIS A 164 -1.66 -2.72 4.43
CA HIS A 164 -0.55 -1.78 4.32
C HIS A 164 -0.16 -1.22 5.70
N TRP A 165 -1.15 -0.74 6.46
CA TRP A 165 -0.95 -0.19 7.79
C TRP A 165 -0.28 -1.20 8.73
N LEU A 166 -0.77 -2.45 8.77
CA LEU A 166 -0.18 -3.49 9.62
C LEU A 166 1.24 -3.83 9.17
N ALA A 167 1.48 -4.00 7.87
CA ALA A 167 2.79 -4.32 7.33
C ALA A 167 3.86 -3.28 7.74
N VAL A 168 3.55 -2.00 7.55
CA VAL A 168 4.46 -0.89 7.87
C VAL A 168 4.61 -0.74 9.38
N THR A 169 3.51 -0.79 10.13
CA THR A 169 3.55 -0.64 11.60
C THR A 169 4.36 -1.76 12.24
N VAL A 170 4.15 -3.03 11.84
CA VAL A 170 4.94 -4.17 12.33
C VAL A 170 6.40 -4.03 11.96
N TRP A 171 6.69 -3.60 10.73
CA TRP A 171 8.08 -3.41 10.31
C TRP A 171 8.80 -2.32 11.12
N LEU A 172 8.17 -1.16 11.29
CA LEU A 172 8.73 -0.06 12.06
C LEU A 172 8.90 -0.44 13.52
N LEU A 173 7.85 -0.99 14.15
CA LEU A 173 7.84 -1.21 15.59
C LEU A 173 8.54 -2.49 16.03
N LEU A 174 8.65 -3.53 15.20
CA LEU A 174 9.13 -4.84 15.63
C LEU A 174 10.32 -5.36 14.80
N LEU A 175 10.46 -4.93 13.54
CA LEU A 175 11.38 -5.55 12.58
C LEU A 175 12.48 -4.59 12.09
N GLY A 176 12.86 -3.62 12.93
CA GLY A 176 14.03 -2.75 12.72
C GLY A 176 13.81 -1.60 11.75
N GLY A 177 12.57 -1.38 11.29
CA GLY A 177 12.23 -0.28 10.40
C GLY A 177 12.41 1.09 11.06
N TYR A 178 12.06 1.23 12.34
CA TYR A 178 12.15 2.51 13.04
C TYR A 178 13.60 3.05 13.08
N ARG A 179 14.57 2.21 13.46
CA ARG A 179 16.00 2.58 13.42
C ARG A 179 16.45 2.97 12.02
N ARG A 180 15.96 2.29 10.98
CA ARG A 180 16.33 2.58 9.59
C ARG A 180 15.82 3.93 9.07
N LEU A 181 14.76 4.49 9.66
CA LEU A 181 14.17 5.76 9.22
C LEU A 181 14.46 6.93 10.18
N TYR A 182 14.71 6.65 11.47
CA TYR A 182 14.82 7.68 12.51
C TYR A 182 16.04 7.53 13.42
N GLY A 183 16.86 6.49 13.22
CA GLY A 183 18.06 6.20 14.02
C GLY A 183 19.37 6.63 13.38
#